data_AF-A0A4Q4KU05-F1
#
_entry.id   AF-A0A4Q4KU05-F1
#
_cell.length_a   1.000
_cell.length_b   1.000
_cell.length_c   1.000
_cell.angle_alpha   90.00
_cell.angle_beta   90.00
_cell.angle_gamma   90.00
#
_symmetry.space_group_name_H-M   'P 1'
#
loop_
_entity.id
_entity.type
_entity.pdbx_description
1 polymer ?
#
loop_
_entity_poly.entity_id
_entity_poly.type
_entity_poly.pdbx_seq_one_letter_code
_entity_poly.pdbx_strand_id
1 'polypeptide(L)' 'MNLQRNRVQIAKDKFFIPIKEELKTELGENYSNYFLSNRKMVEYVTGEQVLLSYQRVMIEHIAKKLGLVLPGFMSG' A
#
# COMPACT_ATOMS: atom_id res chain seq x y z
N MET A 1 14.78 -16.22 -8.33
CA MET A 1 14.87 -14.99 -7.52
C MET A 1 14.19 -13.73 -8.12
N ASN A 2 13.76 -13.70 -9.39
CA ASN A 2 13.14 -12.49 -9.99
C ASN A 2 11.63 -12.28 -9.73
N LEU A 3 10.89 -13.33 -9.34
CA LEU A 3 9.43 -13.29 -9.22
C LEU A 3 8.93 -12.40 -8.07
N GLN A 4 9.57 -12.46 -6.89
CA GLN A 4 9.18 -11.64 -5.74
C GLN A 4 9.44 -10.15 -5.99
N ARG A 5 10.59 -9.80 -6.58
CA ARG A 5 10.91 -8.41 -6.93
C ARG A 5 9.89 -7.84 -7.91
N ASN A 6 9.46 -8.63 -8.90
CA ASN A 6 8.42 -8.23 -9.84
C ASN A 6 7.06 -8.04 -9.15
N ARG A 7 6.67 -8.95 -8.26
CA ARG A 7 5.42 -8.84 -7.47
C ARG A 7 5.39 -7.57 -6.61
N VAL A 8 6.50 -7.27 -5.93
CA VAL A 8 6.65 -6.04 -5.13
C VAL A 8 6.53 -4.80 -6.01
N GLN A 9 7.24 -4.77 -7.14
CA GLN A 9 7.20 -3.61 -8.03
C GLN A 9 5.79 -3.37 -8.59
N ILE A 10 5.10 -4.42 -9.05
CA ILE A 10 3.71 -4.34 -9.53
C ILE A 10 2.78 -3.83 -8.43
N ALA A 11 2.90 -4.33 -7.19
CA ALA A 11 2.09 -3.88 -6.08
C ALA A 11 2.35 -2.40 -5.73
N LYS A 12 3.61 -1.96 -5.80
CA LYS A 12 3.95 -0.55 -5.60
C LYS A 12 3.30 0.33 -6.67
N ASP A 13 3.53 0.01 -7.94
CA ASP A 13 3.14 0.88 -9.05
C ASP A 13 1.63 0.91 -9.25
N LYS A 14 0.96 -0.24 -9.11
CA LYS A 14 -0.48 -0.36 -9.40
C LYS A 14 -1.39 -0.15 -8.21
N PHE A 15 -0.87 -0.22 -6.98
CA PHE A 15 -1.70 -0.16 -5.77
C PHE A 15 -1.20 0.87 -4.77
N PHE A 16 0.03 0.74 -4.27
CA PHE A 16 0.47 1.59 -3.16
C PHE A 16 0.80 3.03 -3.55
N ILE A 17 1.40 3.27 -4.72
CA ILE A 17 1.73 4.63 -5.18
C ILE A 17 0.45 5.48 -5.35
N PRO A 18 -0.59 5.03 -6.07
CA PRO A 18 -1.85 5.77 -6.16
C PRO A 18 -2.45 6.11 -4.79
N ILE A 19 -2.46 5.14 -3.85
CA ILE A 19 -2.98 5.34 -2.49
C ILE A 19 -2.13 6.37 -1.72
N LYS A 20 -0.82 6.33 -1.91
CA LYS A 20 0.11 7.27 -1.27
C LYS A 20 -0.09 8.70 -1.76
N GLU A 21 -0.31 8.89 -3.07
CA GLU A 21 -0.60 10.22 -3.63
C GLU A 21 -1.93 10.77 -3.12
N GLU A 22 -2.94 9.91 -2.97
CA GLU A 22 -4.22 10.32 -2.37
C GLU A 22 -4.04 10.70 -0.89
N LEU A 23 -3.30 9.91 -0.11
CA LEU A 23 -2.96 10.24 1.29
C LEU A 23 -2.15 11.53 1.40
N LYS A 24 -1.25 11.78 0.46
CA LYS A 24 -0.48 13.03 0.40
C LYS A 24 -1.41 14.22 0.20
N THR A 25 -2.43 14.06 -0.63
CA THR A 25 -3.45 15.09 -0.89
C THR A 25 -4.32 15.35 0.34
N GLU A 26 -4.73 14.31 1.06
CA GLU A 26 -5.64 14.43 2.21
C GLU A 26 -4.95 14.82 3.52
N LEU A 27 -3.77 14.26 3.80
CA LEU A 27 -3.11 14.32 5.13
C LEU A 27 -1.70 14.90 5.08
N GLY A 28 -1.24 15.27 3.89
CA GLY A 28 0.07 15.86 3.67
C GLY A 28 1.19 14.83 3.47
N GLU A 29 2.28 15.34 2.91
CA GLU A 29 3.43 14.55 2.47
C GLU A 29 4.08 13.77 3.61
N ASN A 30 4.30 14.40 4.75
CA ASN A 30 4.95 13.77 5.90
C ASN A 30 4.18 12.54 6.39
N TYR A 31 2.86 12.66 6.51
CA TYR A 31 2.02 11.54 6.93
C TYR A 31 2.02 10.44 5.88
N SER A 32 1.84 10.78 4.59
CA SER A 32 1.84 9.79 3.51
C SER A 32 3.16 9.00 3.43
N ASN A 33 4.31 9.66 3.66
CA ASN A 33 5.63 9.03 3.68
C ASN A 33 5.84 8.13 4.89
N TYR A 34 5.36 8.54 6.07
CA TYR A 34 5.39 7.71 7.26
C TYR A 34 4.48 6.48 7.11
N PHE A 35 3.27 6.68 6.59
CA PHE A 35 2.24 5.65 6.48
C PHE A 35 2.58 4.61 5.40
N LEU A 36 3.01 5.07 4.22
CA LEU A 36 3.42 4.25 3.08
C LEU A 36 4.86 4.59 2.65
N SER A 37 5.81 4.20 3.50
CA SER A 37 7.22 4.22 3.12
C SER A 37 7.53 3.07 2.17
N ASN A 38 8.58 3.21 1.34
CA ASN A 38 9.04 2.13 0.46
C ASN A 38 9.30 0.83 1.23
N ARG A 39 9.91 0.94 2.42
CA ARG A 39 10.20 -0.20 3.29
C ARG A 39 8.90 -0.91 3.73
N LYS A 40 7.92 -0.16 4.26
CA LYS A 40 6.63 -0.72 4.69
C LYS A 40 5.89 -1.40 3.54
N MET A 41 5.86 -0.80 2.35
CA MET A 41 5.24 -1.43 1.18
C MET A 41 5.87 -2.79 0.85
N VAL A 42 7.20 -2.89 0.92
CA VAL A 42 7.90 -4.16 0.69
C VAL A 42 7.53 -5.17 1.77
N GLU A 43 7.65 -4.79 3.04
CA GLU A 43 7.35 -5.64 4.20
C GLU A 43 5.90 -6.17 4.16
N TYR A 44 4.94 -5.36 3.71
CA TYR A 44 3.54 -5.79 3.54
C TYR A 44 3.35 -6.78 2.38
N VAL A 45 4.03 -6.58 1.26
CA VAL A 45 3.92 -7.49 0.11
C VAL A 45 4.64 -8.81 0.35
N THR A 46 5.75 -8.79 1.08
CA THR A 46 6.51 -10.00 1.44
C THR A 46 5.92 -10.75 2.64
N GLY A 47 4.99 -10.12 3.38
CA GLY A 47 4.38 -10.70 4.58
C GLY A 47 5.28 -10.63 5.82
N GLU A 48 6.36 -9.85 5.77
CA GLU A 48 7.25 -9.58 6.91
C GLU A 48 6.56 -8.72 7.97
N GLN A 49 5.57 -7.91 7.56
CA GLN A 49 4.77 -7.11 8.47
C GLN A 49 3.28 -7.18 8.11
N VAL A 50 2.43 -7.13 9.13
CA VAL A 50 0.98 -6.99 8.98
C VAL A 50 0.55 -5.54 9.14
N LEU A 51 -0.49 -5.16 8.41
CA LEU A 51 -1.14 -3.86 8.60
C LEU A 51 -1.92 -3.86 9.92
N LEU A 52 -1.80 -2.77 10.68
CA LEU A 52 -2.69 -2.53 11.81
C LEU A 52 -4.12 -2.27 11.29
N SER A 53 -5.14 -2.54 12.11
CA SER A 53 -6.55 -2.46 11.68
C SER A 53 -6.92 -1.11 11.08
N TYR A 54 -6.48 0.00 11.69
CA TYR A 54 -6.76 1.33 11.15
C TYR A 54 -6.07 1.58 9.81
N GLN A 55 -4.86 1.02 9.61
CA GLN A 55 -4.12 1.17 8.36
C GLN A 55 -4.82 0.42 7.24
N ARG A 56 -5.32 -0.79 7.53
CA ARG A 56 -6.10 -1.59 6.60
C ARG A 56 -7.37 -0.85 6.19
N VAL A 57 -8.15 -0.35 7.15
CA VAL A 57 -9.38 0.41 6.88
C VAL A 57 -9.10 1.64 6.01
N MET A 58 -8.03 2.38 6.30
CA MET A 58 -7.63 3.56 5.52
C MET A 58 -7.23 3.18 4.08
N ILE A 59 -6.40 2.15 3.91
CA ILE A 59 -5.98 1.66 2.59
C ILE A 59 -7.19 1.16 1.79
N GLU A 60 -8.09 0.40 2.40
CA GLU A 60 -9.31 -0.11 1.76
C GLU A 60 -10.27 1.01 1.36
N HIS A 61 -10.44 2.02 2.22
CA HIS A 61 -11.25 3.20 1.93
C HIS A 61 -10.72 3.95 0.71
N ILE A 62 -9.41 4.22 0.68
CA ILE A 62 -8.77 4.95 -0.42
C ILE A 62 -8.75 4.11 -1.69
N ALA A 63 -8.45 2.80 -1.60
CA ALA A 63 -8.52 1.91 -2.74
C ALA A 63 -9.93 1.91 -3.37
N LYS A 64 -10.98 1.87 -2.54
CA LYS A 64 -12.36 1.98 -3.00
C LYS A 64 -12.65 3.33 -3.66
N LYS A 65 -12.17 4.44 -3.07
CA LYS A 65 -12.30 5.79 -3.64
C LYS A 65 -11.66 5.89 -5.03
N LEU A 66 -10.51 5.25 -5.22
CA LEU A 66 -9.74 5.24 -6.46
C LEU A 66 -10.18 4.15 -7.46
N GLY A 67 -11.14 3.29 -7.11
CA GLY A 67 -11.56 2.16 -7.94
C GLY A 67 -10.49 1.08 -8.12
N LEU A 68 -9.56 0.96 -7.16
CA LEU A 68 -8.48 -0.01 -7.18
C LEU A 68 -8.95 -1.38 -6.69
N VAL A 69 -8.48 -2.43 -7.34
CA VAL A 69 -8.69 -3.81 -6.91
C VAL A 69 -7.75 -4.13 -5.75
N LEU A 70 -8.28 -4.65 -4.65
CA LEU A 70 -7.48 -5.09 -3.51
C LEU A 70 -6.62 -6.31 -3.91
N PRO A 71 -5.28 -6.23 -3.76
CA PRO A 71 -4.41 -7.37 -4.05
C PRO A 71 -4.64 -8.52 -3.07
N GLY A 72 -4.42 -9.77 -3.50
CA GLY A 72 -4.65 -10.94 -2.65
C GLY A 72 -3.81 -10.98 -1.35
N PHE A 73 -2.71 -10.23 -1.26
CA PHE A 73 -1.96 -10.09 0.00
C PHE A 73 -2.68 -9.24 1.06
N MET A 74 -3.70 -8.47 0.66
CA MET A 74 -4.58 -7.71 1.56
C MET A 74 -5.77 -8.54 2.07
N SER A 75 -5.97 -9.76 1.55
CA SER A 75 -7.12 -10.61 1.89
C SER A 75 -6.88 -11.54 3.09
N GLY A 76 -5.70 -11.45 3.72
CA GLY A 76 -5.35 -12.18 4.95
C GLY A 76 -5.92 -11.56 6.22
#